data_AF-A0A535EK33-F1
#
_entry.id   AF-A0A535EK33-F1
#
_cell.length_a   1.000
_cell.length_b   1.000
_cell.length_c   1.000
_cell.angle_alpha   90.00
_cell.angle_beta   90.00
_cell.angle_gamma   90.00
#
_symmetry.space_group_name_H-M   'P 1'
#
loop_
_entity.id
_entity.type
_entity.pdbx_description
1 polymer ?
#
loop_
_entity_poly.entity_id
_entity_poly.type
_entity_poly.pdbx_seq_one_letter_code
_entity_poly.pdbx_strand_id
1 'polypeptide(L)'
;MTFVTGTAIPDEAPDHHEASLAGLIETWRHIHAVRVEGPLADFVRIDSATHYVERITNIWAKQLADNRTDPLTPKLEALVDRWAESGARQILAEPQPPTFSRGDANLLNWLHDPASGKTGCVDFEFSGTSDPAFDVADLVEHISGRTFADDVWGDVVDALGGGDGTFTWRFRAAQRTCALRWLAVLWKQRHARSEEFNVQLERARRLHQLPIC
;
A
#
# COMPACT_ATOMS: atom_id res chain seq x y z
N MET A 1 -25.06 13.43 2.28
CA MET A 1 -23.82 13.08 1.58
C MET A 1 -23.58 14.17 0.54
N THR A 2 -22.44 14.85 0.61
CA THR A 2 -22.08 15.91 -0.36
C THR A 2 -21.18 15.29 -1.42
N PHE A 3 -21.38 15.63 -2.68
CA PHE A 3 -20.51 15.16 -3.75
C PHE A 3 -19.14 15.84 -3.65
N VAL A 4 -18.08 15.03 -3.77
CA VAL A 4 -16.71 15.52 -3.95
C VAL A 4 -16.48 15.64 -5.45
N THR A 5 -16.11 16.84 -5.91
CA THR A 5 -15.80 17.13 -7.32
C THR A 5 -14.37 16.74 -7.63
N GLY A 6 -14.12 16.30 -8.87
CA GLY A 6 -12.78 16.01 -9.37
C GLY A 6 -12.71 14.73 -10.21
N THR A 7 -11.54 14.47 -10.79
CA THR A 7 -11.23 13.23 -11.51
C THR A 7 -10.36 12.34 -10.63
N ALA A 8 -10.52 11.03 -10.74
CA ALA A 8 -9.63 10.10 -10.06
C ALA A 8 -8.18 10.31 -10.50
N ILE A 9 -7.23 10.30 -9.56
CA ILE A 9 -5.80 10.55 -9.86
C ILE A 9 -5.26 9.69 -11.03
N PRO A 10 -5.54 8.38 -11.12
CA PRO A 10 -5.05 7.56 -12.24
C PRO A 10 -5.66 7.95 -13.59
N ASP A 11 -6.83 8.59 -13.58
CA ASP A 11 -7.59 9.00 -14.76
C ASP A 11 -7.33 10.47 -15.14
N GLU A 12 -6.53 11.20 -14.36
CA GLU A 12 -6.10 12.56 -14.69
C GLU A 12 -5.22 12.59 -15.95
N ALA A 13 -5.28 13.73 -16.65
CA ALA A 13 -4.38 13.96 -17.77
C ALA A 13 -2.91 13.99 -17.28
N PRO A 14 -1.94 13.51 -18.07
CA PRO A 14 -0.54 13.43 -17.63
C PRO A 14 0.07 14.76 -17.15
N ASP A 15 -0.38 15.88 -17.70
CA ASP A 15 0.02 17.24 -17.30
C ASP A 15 -0.52 17.68 -15.93
N HIS A 16 -1.54 16.98 -15.40
CA HIS A 16 -2.09 17.21 -14.06
C HIS A 16 -1.54 16.24 -13.00
N HIS A 17 -0.78 15.21 -13.39
CA HIS A 17 -0.31 14.19 -12.44
C HIS A 17 0.50 14.78 -11.29
N GLU A 18 1.45 15.68 -11.60
CA GLU A 18 2.26 16.36 -10.59
C GLU A 18 1.39 17.14 -9.58
N ALA A 19 0.45 17.96 -10.08
CA ALA A 19 -0.45 18.73 -9.23
C ALA A 19 -1.37 17.83 -8.38
N SER A 20 -1.87 16.74 -8.97
CA SER A 20 -2.77 15.81 -8.29
C SER A 20 -2.07 15.06 -7.14
N LEU A 21 -0.81 14.66 -7.34
CA LEU A 21 0.03 14.01 -6.33
C LEU A 21 0.47 14.99 -5.25
N ALA A 22 0.78 16.25 -5.61
CA ALA A 22 1.04 17.30 -4.62
C ALA A 22 -0.19 17.52 -3.71
N GLY A 23 -1.40 17.55 -4.29
CA GLY A 23 -2.63 17.64 -3.53
C GLY A 23 -2.90 16.39 -2.68
N LEU A 24 -2.56 15.19 -3.17
CA LEU A 24 -2.63 13.96 -2.37
C LEU A 24 -1.73 14.06 -1.14
N ILE A 25 -0.48 14.54 -1.29
CA ILE A 25 0.46 14.72 -0.18
C ILE A 25 -0.12 15.68 0.88
N GLU A 26 -0.68 16.81 0.44
CA GLU A 26 -1.30 17.79 1.34
C GLU A 26 -2.48 17.17 2.11
N THR A 27 -3.41 16.53 1.41
CA THR A 27 -4.59 15.91 2.02
C THR A 27 -4.21 14.75 2.93
N TRP A 28 -3.24 13.91 2.54
CA TRP A 28 -2.74 12.83 3.39
C TRP A 28 -2.18 13.37 4.71
N ARG A 29 -1.41 14.48 4.67
CA ARG A 29 -0.88 15.11 5.88
C ARG A 29 -1.99 15.63 6.78
N HIS A 30 -3.04 16.20 6.21
CA HIS A 30 -4.21 16.64 6.99
C HIS A 30 -4.94 15.46 7.64
N ILE A 31 -5.11 14.34 6.94
CA ILE A 31 -5.71 13.12 7.47
C ILE A 31 -4.88 12.58 8.64
N HIS A 32 -3.56 12.48 8.48
CA HIS A 32 -2.66 11.95 9.51
C HIS A 32 -2.44 12.92 10.68
N ALA A 33 -2.79 14.20 10.54
CA ALA A 33 -2.81 15.17 11.62
C ALA A 33 -4.08 15.10 12.49
N VAL A 34 -5.10 14.34 12.08
CA VAL A 34 -6.31 14.14 12.87
C VAL A 34 -5.96 13.40 14.16
N ARG A 35 -6.32 14.01 15.30
CA ARG A 35 -6.16 13.36 16.60
C ARG A 35 -7.10 12.19 16.72
N VAL A 36 -6.54 11.03 17.03
CA VAL A 36 -7.33 9.83 17.32
C VAL A 36 -7.54 9.73 18.83
N GLU A 37 -8.78 9.89 19.26
CA GLU A 37 -9.17 9.87 20.67
C GLU A 37 -10.37 8.95 20.89
N GLY A 38 -10.55 8.50 22.13
CA GLY A 38 -11.68 7.66 22.51
C GLY A 38 -11.71 6.32 21.76
N PRO A 39 -12.91 5.80 21.43
CA PRO A 39 -13.05 4.48 20.80
C PRO A 39 -12.31 4.30 19.47
N LEU A 40 -12.00 5.39 18.76
CA LEU A 40 -11.24 5.31 17.51
C LEU A 40 -9.76 4.99 17.75
N ALA A 41 -9.19 5.30 18.92
CA ALA A 41 -7.78 5.06 19.22
C ALA A 41 -7.44 3.57 19.25
N ASP A 42 -8.40 2.74 19.64
CA ASP A 42 -8.27 1.29 19.71
C ASP A 42 -8.80 0.58 18.44
N PHE A 43 -9.32 1.35 17.46
CA PHE A 43 -9.95 0.81 16.27
C PHE A 43 -8.94 0.69 15.12
N VAL A 44 -8.19 -0.42 15.09
CA VAL A 44 -7.23 -0.70 14.01
C VAL A 44 -7.94 -0.84 12.67
N ARG A 45 -7.39 -0.22 11.62
CA ARG A 45 -7.97 -0.28 10.27
C ARG A 45 -8.14 -1.72 9.75
N ILE A 46 -9.16 -1.92 8.92
CA ILE A 46 -9.26 -3.15 8.12
C ILE A 46 -8.06 -3.18 7.16
N ASP A 47 -7.63 -4.39 6.77
CA ASP A 47 -6.46 -4.56 5.90
C ASP A 47 -5.17 -3.88 6.41
N SER A 48 -5.04 -3.73 7.74
CA SER A 48 -3.81 -3.32 8.45
C SER A 48 -2.61 -4.24 8.19
N ALA A 49 -1.42 -3.80 8.64
CA ALA A 49 -0.19 -4.58 8.58
C ALA A 49 -0.35 -6.00 9.17
N THR A 50 -0.99 -6.10 10.34
CA THR A 50 -1.29 -7.38 10.98
C THR A 50 -2.20 -8.25 10.12
N HIS A 51 -3.23 -7.67 9.50
CA HIS A 51 -4.10 -8.41 8.59
C HIS A 51 -3.36 -8.90 7.33
N TYR A 52 -2.48 -8.08 6.76
CA TYR A 52 -1.68 -8.48 5.60
C TYR A 52 -0.69 -9.59 5.94
N VAL A 53 0.01 -9.48 7.07
CA VAL A 53 0.90 -10.53 7.59
C VAL A 53 0.13 -11.84 7.72
N GLU A 54 -1.01 -11.83 8.42
CA GLU A 54 -1.86 -13.01 8.64
C GLU A 54 -2.34 -13.63 7.32
N ARG A 55 -2.79 -12.80 6.37
CA ARG A 55 -3.22 -13.27 5.05
C ARG A 55 -2.09 -13.91 4.26
N ILE A 56 -0.87 -13.39 4.34
CA ILE A 56 0.29 -13.97 3.67
C ILE A 56 0.70 -15.29 4.34
N THR A 57 0.88 -15.29 5.66
CA THR A 57 1.43 -16.45 6.39
C THR A 57 0.48 -17.63 6.46
N ASN A 58 -0.82 -17.39 6.58
CA ASN A 58 -1.77 -18.47 6.89
C ASN A 58 -2.67 -18.76 5.70
N ILE A 59 -3.26 -17.73 5.09
CA ILE A 59 -4.26 -17.93 4.04
C ILE A 59 -3.60 -18.21 2.69
N TRP A 60 -2.68 -17.35 2.25
CA TRP A 60 -2.07 -17.50 0.93
C TRP A 60 -1.08 -18.67 0.90
N ALA A 61 -0.25 -18.83 1.95
CA ALA A 61 0.62 -19.99 2.07
C ALA A 61 -0.15 -21.31 1.97
N LYS A 62 -1.32 -21.43 2.64
CA LYS A 62 -2.19 -22.60 2.50
C LYS A 62 -2.71 -22.76 1.06
N GLN A 63 -3.15 -21.68 0.42
CA GLN A 63 -3.62 -21.75 -0.97
C GLN A 63 -2.52 -22.21 -1.93
N LEU A 64 -1.27 -21.78 -1.73
CA LEU A 64 -0.13 -22.26 -2.51
C LEU A 64 0.09 -23.76 -2.28
N ALA A 65 0.11 -24.21 -1.02
CA ALA A 65 0.26 -25.62 -0.67
C ALA A 65 -0.86 -26.52 -1.23
N ASP A 66 -2.09 -26.01 -1.32
CA ASP A 66 -3.24 -26.72 -1.89
C ASP A 66 -3.18 -26.74 -3.45
N ASN A 67 -2.33 -25.92 -4.08
CA ASN A 67 -2.18 -25.77 -5.54
C ASN A 67 -0.76 -26.13 -6.04
N ARG A 68 -0.15 -27.19 -5.51
CA ARG A 68 1.22 -27.63 -5.87
C ARG A 68 1.42 -28.03 -7.34
N THR A 69 0.36 -28.32 -8.07
CA THR A 69 0.42 -28.64 -9.51
C THR A 69 0.56 -27.39 -10.39
N ASP A 70 0.33 -26.19 -9.86
CA ASP A 70 0.61 -24.94 -10.57
C ASP A 70 2.14 -24.74 -10.66
N PRO A 71 2.70 -24.59 -11.87
CA PRO A 71 4.14 -24.43 -12.06
C PRO A 71 4.74 -23.16 -11.42
N LEU A 72 3.92 -22.16 -11.06
CA LEU A 72 4.36 -20.96 -10.35
C LEU A 72 4.46 -21.15 -8.84
N THR A 73 3.74 -22.13 -8.27
CA THR A 73 3.67 -22.33 -6.81
C THR A 73 5.03 -22.39 -6.14
N PRO A 74 6.02 -23.20 -6.61
CA PRO A 74 7.33 -23.24 -5.96
C PRO A 74 8.07 -21.90 -5.94
N LYS A 75 7.87 -21.06 -6.97
CA LYS A 75 8.49 -19.73 -7.05
C LYS A 75 7.81 -18.74 -6.10
N LEU A 76 6.50 -18.87 -5.89
CA LEU A 76 5.73 -18.04 -4.98
C LEU A 76 6.00 -18.43 -3.52
N GLU A 77 6.07 -19.73 -3.20
CA GLU A 77 6.48 -20.23 -1.88
C GLU A 77 7.87 -19.67 -1.51
N ALA A 78 8.85 -19.76 -2.42
CA ALA A 78 10.18 -19.20 -2.18
C ALA A 78 10.18 -17.66 -1.99
N LEU A 79 9.19 -16.93 -2.53
CA LEU A 79 9.04 -15.49 -2.26
C LEU A 79 8.49 -15.24 -0.86
N VAL A 80 7.52 -16.04 -0.42
CA VAL A 80 6.98 -15.99 0.94
C VAL A 80 8.07 -16.31 1.97
N ASP A 81 8.91 -17.31 1.70
CA ASP A 81 10.04 -17.67 2.58
C ASP A 81 11.04 -16.52 2.71
N ARG A 82 11.46 -15.91 1.58
CA ARG A 82 12.37 -14.76 1.60
C ARG A 82 11.80 -13.56 2.35
N TRP A 83 10.50 -13.32 2.25
CA TRP A 83 9.83 -12.27 3.03
C TRP A 83 9.82 -12.59 4.53
N ALA A 84 9.55 -13.84 4.90
CA ALA A 84 9.58 -14.27 6.29
C ALA A 84 10.99 -14.12 6.89
N GLU A 85 12.03 -14.42 6.10
CA GLU A 85 13.45 -14.25 6.48
C GLU A 85 13.89 -12.79 6.54
N SER A 86 13.20 -11.87 5.86
CA SER A 86 13.64 -10.47 5.78
C SER A 86 13.43 -9.65 7.06
N GLY A 87 12.76 -10.21 8.07
CA GLY A 87 12.42 -9.48 9.30
C GLY A 87 11.21 -8.54 9.18
N ALA A 88 10.58 -8.43 8.00
CA ALA A 88 9.51 -7.44 7.75
C ALA A 88 8.33 -7.62 8.73
N ARG A 89 7.96 -8.86 9.04
CA ARG A 89 6.90 -9.17 10.00
C ARG A 89 7.20 -8.61 11.40
N GLN A 90 8.44 -8.75 11.86
CA GLN A 90 8.87 -8.33 13.18
C GLN A 90 8.85 -6.79 13.27
N ILE A 91 9.37 -6.12 12.24
CA ILE A 91 9.35 -4.67 12.12
C ILE A 91 7.92 -4.13 12.20
N LEU A 92 7.01 -4.72 11.41
CA LEU A 92 5.60 -4.29 11.37
C LEU A 92 4.83 -4.63 12.65
N ALA A 93 5.32 -5.56 13.48
CA ALA A 93 4.73 -5.88 14.77
C ALA A 93 5.17 -4.91 15.89
N GLU A 94 6.23 -4.11 15.66
CA GLU A 94 6.65 -3.11 16.64
C GLU A 94 5.57 -2.03 16.80
N PRO A 95 5.23 -1.66 18.04
CA PRO A 95 4.18 -0.68 18.32
C PRO A 95 4.53 0.69 17.76
N GLN A 96 3.52 1.40 17.26
CA GLN A 96 3.62 2.78 16.79
C GLN A 96 2.50 3.62 17.41
N PRO A 97 2.69 4.94 17.54
CA PRO A 97 1.60 5.84 17.90
C PRO A 97 0.41 5.66 16.95
N PRO A 98 -0.81 5.44 17.46
CA PRO A 98 -1.99 5.25 16.61
C PRO A 98 -2.24 6.54 15.81
N THR A 99 -2.15 6.43 14.50
CA THR A 99 -2.43 7.55 13.59
C THR A 99 -3.69 7.26 12.79
N PHE A 100 -4.52 8.29 12.56
CA PHE A 100 -5.73 8.12 11.76
C PHE A 100 -5.37 7.75 10.33
N SER A 101 -5.97 6.66 9.84
CA SER A 101 -5.82 6.15 8.49
C SER A 101 -7.17 6.11 7.80
N ARG A 102 -7.21 6.50 6.51
CA ARG A 102 -8.38 6.27 5.64
C ARG A 102 -8.66 4.77 5.42
N GLY A 103 -7.62 3.95 5.55
CA GLY A 103 -7.74 2.49 5.44
C GLY A 103 -7.73 1.92 4.03
N ASP A 104 -8.02 2.73 3.02
CA ASP A 104 -8.05 2.31 1.63
C ASP A 104 -6.92 2.98 0.83
N ALA A 105 -6.20 2.17 0.06
CA ALA A 105 -5.06 2.60 -0.77
C ALA A 105 -5.45 2.83 -2.24
N ASN A 106 -6.72 2.64 -2.62
CA ASN A 106 -7.16 2.80 -3.99
C ASN A 106 -7.15 4.27 -4.44
N LEU A 107 -6.26 4.61 -5.38
CA LEU A 107 -6.15 5.94 -5.99
C LEU A 107 -7.39 6.37 -6.78
N LEU A 108 -8.28 5.42 -7.14
CA LEU A 108 -9.57 5.77 -7.74
C LEU A 108 -10.48 6.53 -6.76
N ASN A 109 -10.23 6.41 -5.45
CA ASN A 109 -10.95 7.14 -4.40
C ASN A 109 -10.29 8.47 -4.03
N TRP A 110 -9.29 8.93 -4.80
CA TRP A 110 -8.65 10.22 -4.67
C TRP A 110 -9.00 11.09 -5.86
N LEU A 111 -9.65 12.23 -5.62
CA LEU A 111 -10.26 13.07 -6.66
C LEU A 111 -9.54 14.42 -6.69
N HIS A 112 -8.90 14.73 -7.82
CA HIS A 112 -8.29 16.02 -8.07
C HIS A 112 -9.27 16.94 -8.79
N ASP A 113 -9.47 18.14 -8.27
CA ASP A 113 -10.23 19.20 -8.91
C ASP A 113 -9.28 20.24 -9.47
N PRO A 114 -9.02 20.26 -10.79
CA PRO A 114 -8.09 21.21 -11.40
C PRO A 114 -8.57 22.66 -11.29
N ALA A 115 -9.88 22.90 -11.11
CA ALA A 115 -10.40 24.26 -10.96
C ALA A 115 -10.03 24.88 -9.60
N SER A 116 -9.95 24.06 -8.54
CA SER A 116 -9.54 24.51 -7.21
C SER A 116 -8.10 24.16 -6.85
N GLY A 117 -7.46 23.28 -7.62
CA GLY A 117 -6.13 22.72 -7.35
C GLY A 117 -6.11 21.75 -6.16
N LYS A 118 -7.27 21.33 -5.65
CA LYS A 118 -7.38 20.50 -4.45
C LYS A 118 -7.57 19.03 -4.81
N THR A 119 -6.97 18.17 -4.02
CA THR A 119 -7.22 16.72 -4.08
C THR A 119 -8.00 16.29 -2.85
N GLY A 120 -9.23 15.81 -3.01
CA GLY A 120 -10.00 15.17 -1.94
C GLY A 120 -9.87 13.65 -1.97
N CYS A 121 -10.35 12.97 -0.93
CA CYS A 121 -10.55 11.53 -0.95
C CYS A 121 -11.93 11.17 -0.42
N VAL A 122 -12.46 10.03 -0.88
CA VAL A 122 -13.74 9.47 -0.46
C VAL A 122 -13.53 8.10 0.18
N ASP A 123 -14.63 7.41 0.50
CA ASP A 123 -14.61 5.99 0.90
C ASP A 123 -13.76 5.69 2.15
N PHE A 124 -14.34 6.00 3.31
CA PHE A 124 -13.69 5.84 4.62
C PHE A 124 -14.12 4.55 5.33
N GLU A 125 -14.75 3.59 4.64
CA GLU A 125 -15.32 2.40 5.27
C GLU A 125 -14.27 1.47 5.91
N PHE A 126 -13.01 1.57 5.47
CA PHE A 126 -11.88 0.84 6.02
C PHE A 126 -11.05 1.62 7.05
N SER A 127 -11.49 2.83 7.41
CA SER A 127 -10.72 3.73 8.29
C SER A 127 -10.48 3.15 9.67
N GLY A 128 -9.40 3.60 10.31
CA GLY A 128 -9.04 3.22 11.67
C GLY A 128 -7.66 3.76 12.02
N THR A 129 -6.99 3.12 12.96
CA THR A 129 -5.61 3.43 13.29
C THR A 129 -4.65 2.60 12.46
N SER A 130 -3.54 3.22 12.03
CA SER A 130 -2.45 2.53 11.36
C SER A 130 -1.09 3.16 11.64
N ASP A 131 -0.09 2.54 11.04
CA ASP A 131 1.27 3.05 10.93
C ASP A 131 1.36 3.91 9.65
N PRO A 132 1.75 5.19 9.73
CA PRO A 132 1.86 6.06 8.56
C PRO A 132 2.77 5.49 7.46
N ALA A 133 3.87 4.82 7.82
CA ALA A 133 4.77 4.21 6.86
C ALA A 133 4.11 3.02 6.13
N PHE A 134 3.19 2.31 6.81
CA PHE A 134 2.40 1.25 6.21
C PHE A 134 1.36 1.79 5.23
N ASP A 135 0.66 2.88 5.60
CA ASP A 135 -0.30 3.53 4.71
C ASP A 135 0.32 3.99 3.40
N VAL A 136 1.51 4.60 3.45
CA VAL A 136 2.23 5.03 2.25
C VAL A 136 2.69 3.83 1.42
N ALA A 137 3.18 2.76 2.07
CA ALA A 137 3.57 1.54 1.36
C ALA A 137 2.39 0.85 0.67
N ASP A 138 1.23 0.80 1.31
CA ASP A 138 0.02 0.23 0.74
C ASP A 138 -0.47 1.07 -0.44
N LEU A 139 -0.43 2.40 -0.33
CA LEU A 139 -0.71 3.34 -1.43
C LEU A 139 0.18 3.10 -2.66
N VAL A 140 1.50 2.97 -2.45
CA VAL A 140 2.50 2.75 -3.51
C VAL A 140 2.30 1.40 -4.20
N GLU A 141 1.99 0.35 -3.44
CA GLU A 141 1.92 -1.02 -3.96
C GLU A 141 0.51 -1.44 -4.39
N HIS A 142 -0.52 -0.65 -4.08
CA HIS A 142 -1.87 -0.86 -4.58
C HIS A 142 -1.89 -0.84 -6.11
N ILE A 143 -2.75 -1.66 -6.73
CA ILE A 143 -2.77 -1.82 -8.20
C ILE A 143 -3.03 -0.49 -8.92
N SER A 144 -3.92 0.34 -8.40
CA SER A 144 -4.15 1.70 -8.91
C SER A 144 -2.95 2.63 -8.74
N GLY A 145 -2.07 2.38 -7.77
CA GLY A 145 -0.84 3.14 -7.55
C GLY A 145 0.29 2.70 -8.49
N ARG A 146 0.28 1.43 -8.90
CA ARG A 146 1.25 0.87 -9.85
C ARG A 146 1.14 1.41 -11.28
N THR A 147 0.17 2.27 -11.57
CA THR A 147 0.12 3.05 -12.82
C THR A 147 1.21 4.13 -12.89
N PHE A 148 1.76 4.55 -11.74
CA PHE A 148 2.85 5.51 -11.65
C PHE A 148 4.20 4.80 -11.56
N ALA A 149 5.24 5.45 -12.09
CA ALA A 149 6.61 4.95 -12.07
C ALA A 149 7.24 5.06 -10.67
N ASP A 150 8.30 4.28 -10.42
CA ASP A 150 8.93 4.17 -9.10
C ASP A 150 9.65 5.47 -8.68
N ASP A 151 10.12 6.28 -9.63
CA ASP A 151 10.73 7.59 -9.39
C ASP A 151 9.70 8.62 -8.92
N VAL A 152 8.53 8.66 -9.56
CA VAL A 152 7.38 9.48 -9.13
C VAL A 152 6.98 9.13 -7.68
N TRP A 153 6.90 7.84 -7.35
CA TRP A 153 6.64 7.42 -5.98
C TRP A 153 7.77 7.74 -5.01
N GLY A 154 9.02 7.77 -5.48
CA GLY A 154 10.18 8.19 -4.70
C GLY A 154 9.99 9.59 -4.12
N ASP A 155 9.63 10.55 -4.98
CA ASP A 155 9.40 11.94 -4.57
C ASP A 155 8.24 12.06 -3.57
N VAL A 156 7.15 11.29 -3.77
CA VAL A 156 6.01 11.26 -2.84
C VAL A 156 6.40 10.67 -1.49
N VAL A 157 7.14 9.56 -1.46
CA VAL A 157 7.60 8.92 -0.22
C VAL A 157 8.54 9.85 0.55
N ASP A 158 9.46 10.52 -0.15
CA ASP A 158 10.37 11.49 0.46
C ASP A 158 9.60 12.66 1.08
N ALA A 159 8.57 13.18 0.39
CA ALA A 159 7.70 14.22 0.92
C ALA A 159 6.85 13.78 2.13
N LEU A 160 6.49 12.51 2.23
CA LEU A 160 5.63 11.98 3.30
C LEU A 160 6.39 11.50 4.53
N GLY A 161 7.72 11.35 4.45
CA GLY A 161 8.53 10.95 5.60
C GLY A 161 9.87 10.31 5.29
N GLY A 162 10.26 10.15 4.02
CA GLY A 162 11.49 9.45 3.63
C GLY A 162 12.80 9.99 4.22
N GLY A 163 12.81 11.23 4.70
CA GLY A 163 13.94 11.82 5.44
C GLY A 163 14.13 11.31 6.88
N ASP A 164 13.13 10.64 7.47
CA ASP A 164 13.22 10.00 8.78
C ASP A 164 13.63 8.53 8.61
N GLY A 165 14.75 8.15 9.25
CA GLY A 165 15.26 6.78 9.21
C GLY A 165 14.28 5.74 9.76
N THR A 166 13.48 6.10 10.78
CA THR A 166 12.47 5.20 11.34
C THR A 166 11.34 4.98 10.34
N PHE A 167 10.82 6.06 9.75
CA PHE A 167 9.79 5.98 8.71
C PHE A 167 10.28 5.14 7.54
N THR A 168 11.48 5.43 7.01
CA THR A 168 12.04 4.73 5.85
C THR A 168 12.22 3.23 6.11
N TRP A 169 12.77 2.87 7.26
CA TRP A 169 12.95 1.47 7.65
C TRP A 169 11.61 0.70 7.71
N ARG A 170 10.60 1.29 8.35
CA ARG A 170 9.25 0.72 8.44
C ARG A 170 8.55 0.67 7.08
N PHE A 171 8.70 1.72 6.28
CA PHE A 171 8.16 1.79 4.92
C PHE A 171 8.72 0.65 4.05
N ARG A 172 10.01 0.34 4.14
CA ARG A 172 10.59 -0.78 3.37
C ARG A 172 10.04 -2.14 3.80
N ALA A 173 9.84 -2.36 5.10
CA ALA A 173 9.19 -3.57 5.60
C ALA A 173 7.73 -3.66 5.14
N ALA A 174 7.00 -2.54 5.20
CA ALA A 174 5.62 -2.44 4.74
C ALA A 174 5.51 -2.64 3.22
N GLN A 175 6.39 -2.04 2.44
CA GLN A 175 6.40 -2.11 0.97
C GLN A 175 6.55 -3.55 0.48
N ARG A 176 7.46 -4.32 1.08
CA ARG A 176 7.61 -5.76 0.79
C ARG A 176 6.34 -6.54 1.08
N THR A 177 5.74 -6.27 2.24
CA THR A 177 4.52 -6.95 2.70
C THR A 177 3.33 -6.61 1.81
N CYS A 178 3.12 -5.33 1.49
CA CYS A 178 2.05 -4.88 0.60
C CYS A 178 2.25 -5.42 -0.83
N ALA A 179 3.48 -5.41 -1.34
CA ALA A 179 3.77 -5.95 -2.67
C ALA A 179 3.40 -7.44 -2.78
N LEU A 180 3.72 -8.26 -1.77
CA LEU A 180 3.31 -9.66 -1.72
C LEU A 180 1.81 -9.84 -1.54
N ARG A 181 1.17 -9.01 -0.72
CA ARG A 181 -0.28 -9.03 -0.54
C ARG A 181 -1.02 -8.79 -1.86
N TRP A 182 -0.59 -7.80 -2.65
CA TRP A 182 -1.18 -7.50 -3.96
C TRP A 182 -0.84 -8.57 -5.00
N LEU A 183 0.37 -9.16 -4.95
CA LEU A 183 0.70 -10.34 -5.73
C LEU A 183 -0.25 -11.52 -5.41
N ALA A 184 -0.59 -11.74 -4.14
CA ALA A 184 -1.55 -12.77 -3.73
C ALA A 184 -2.97 -12.52 -4.26
N VAL A 185 -3.42 -11.24 -4.30
CA VAL A 185 -4.69 -10.86 -4.95
C VAL A 185 -4.65 -11.22 -6.43
N LEU A 186 -3.62 -10.75 -7.12
CA LEU A 186 -3.48 -10.91 -8.56
C LEU A 186 -3.26 -12.36 -8.95
N TRP A 187 -2.62 -13.17 -8.11
CA TRP A 187 -2.46 -14.61 -8.38
C TRP A 187 -3.82 -15.28 -8.63
N LYS A 188 -4.86 -14.97 -7.85
CA LYS A 188 -6.20 -15.52 -8.08
C LYS A 188 -6.83 -15.08 -9.41
N GLN A 189 -6.40 -13.94 -9.93
CA GLN A 189 -6.92 -13.31 -11.15
C GLN A 189 -5.93 -13.40 -12.33
N ARG A 190 -4.80 -14.12 -12.18
CA ARG A 190 -3.63 -14.06 -13.06
C ARG A 190 -3.90 -14.39 -14.53
N HIS A 191 -4.96 -15.12 -14.83
CA HIS A 191 -5.35 -15.41 -16.21
C HIS A 191 -6.09 -14.23 -16.87
N ALA A 192 -6.95 -13.54 -16.11
CA ALA A 192 -7.67 -12.36 -16.60
C ALA A 192 -6.82 -11.08 -16.54
N ARG A 193 -5.90 -11.01 -15.57
CA ARG A 193 -5.06 -9.84 -15.25
C ARG A 193 -3.58 -10.19 -15.35
N SER A 194 -3.19 -10.80 -16.47
CA SER A 194 -1.86 -11.39 -16.64
C SER A 194 -0.73 -10.36 -16.65
N GLU A 195 -0.94 -9.22 -17.29
CA GLU A 195 0.03 -8.12 -17.33
C GLU A 195 0.32 -7.57 -15.93
N GLU A 196 -0.73 -7.17 -15.21
CA GLU A 196 -0.62 -6.65 -13.84
C GLU A 196 -0.01 -7.69 -12.89
N PHE A 197 -0.39 -8.97 -13.03
CA PHE A 197 0.22 -10.05 -12.26
C PHE A 197 1.72 -10.17 -12.52
N ASN A 198 2.16 -10.13 -13.78
CA ASN A 198 3.57 -10.25 -14.12
C ASN A 198 4.38 -9.05 -13.62
N VAL A 199 3.86 -7.83 -13.76
CA VAL A 199 4.48 -6.61 -13.22
C VAL A 199 4.64 -6.72 -11.71
N GLN A 200 3.58 -7.13 -11.00
CA GLN A 200 3.62 -7.25 -9.55
C GLN A 200 4.53 -8.39 -9.08
N LEU A 201 4.63 -9.48 -9.84
CA LEU A 201 5.55 -10.59 -9.56
C LEU A 201 7.01 -10.14 -9.66
N GLU A 202 7.37 -9.41 -10.71
CA GLU A 202 8.70 -8.84 -10.86
C GLU A 202 8.99 -7.78 -9.78
N ARG A 203 8.01 -6.94 -9.47
CA ARG A 203 8.10 -5.97 -8.37
C ARG A 203 8.42 -6.65 -7.04
N ALA A 204 7.65 -7.67 -6.67
CA ALA A 204 7.88 -8.44 -5.46
C ALA A 204 9.28 -9.12 -5.47
N ARG A 205 9.71 -9.69 -6.61
CA ARG A 205 11.05 -10.28 -6.72
C ARG A 205 12.15 -9.27 -6.44
N ARG A 206 12.12 -8.09 -7.07
CA ARG A 206 13.13 -7.05 -6.88
C ARG A 206 13.21 -6.57 -5.43
N LEU A 207 12.05 -6.34 -4.80
CA LEU A 207 12.00 -5.86 -3.41
C LEU A 207 12.61 -6.85 -2.41
N HIS A 208 12.60 -8.15 -2.70
CA HIS A 208 13.13 -9.20 -1.83
C HIS A 208 14.57 -9.64 -2.18
N GLN A 209 15.24 -8.96 -3.12
CA GLN A 209 16.67 -9.18 -3.43
C GLN A 209 17.60 -8.32 -2.56
N LEU A 210 17.06 -7.28 -1.90
CA LEU A 210 17.83 -6.34 -1.10
C LEU A 210 17.51 -6.50 0.39
N PRO A 211 18.46 -6.25 1.32
CA PRO A 211 18.16 -6.19 2.75
C PRO A 211 17.20 -5.02 3.08
N ILE A 212 16.46 -5.10 4.19
CA ILE A 212 15.88 -3.89 4.82
C ILE A 212 17.07 -3.25 5.56
N CYS A 213 17.60 -2.15 5.04
CA CYS A 213 18.59 -1.33 5.72
C CYS A 213 17.90 -0.17 6.41
#